data_AF-A0A6P1BRW4-F1
#
_entry.id   AF-A0A6P1BRW4-F1
#
_cell.length_a   1.000
_cell.length_b   1.000
_cell.length_c   1.000
_cell.angle_alpha   90.00
_cell.angle_beta   90.00
_cell.angle_gamma   90.00
#
_symmetry.space_group_name_H-M   'P 1'
#
loop_
_entity.id
_entity.type
_entity.pdbx_description
1 polymer ?
#
loop_
_entity_poly.entity_id
_entity_poly.type
_entity_poly.pdbx_seq_one_letter_code
_entity_poly.pdbx_strand_id
1 'polypeptide(L)'
;MQHVPIVAAHWVYLLGVAVIVLTMIWRANVVVPSVIATLLVAFAWTHSPVAALASVFNASFTAARELFNIFLVIALMTALLNALKVLRSDIRMVEPFRSVMKTGHTAYFVLAAITYVISLFFWPTPAVPLVSAVLLPAAIAAGLSPLGGAIAIAIAGQGMALSSDYVIGVAPGISAKAAGAAVSAATVADRALVLSLITGGIALTLAYFS
;
A
#
# COMPACT_ATOMS: atom_id res chain seq x y z
N MET A 1 -30.21 9.78 10.73
CA MET A 1 -28.78 9.56 11.04
C MET A 1 -28.66 9.50 12.55
N GLN A 2 -28.37 8.34 13.15
CA GLN A 2 -28.13 8.26 14.60
C GLN A 2 -26.78 8.90 14.87
N HIS A 3 -26.76 10.02 15.59
CA HIS A 3 -25.53 10.67 16.02
C HIS A 3 -24.89 9.79 17.11
N VAL A 4 -23.76 9.15 16.80
CA VAL A 4 -22.92 8.51 17.82
C VAL A 4 -22.21 9.64 18.57
N PRO A 5 -22.48 9.85 19.86
CA PRO A 5 -21.83 10.92 20.62
C PRO A 5 -20.33 10.62 20.72
N ILE A 6 -19.50 11.65 20.51
CA ILE A 6 -18.04 11.53 20.66
C ILE A 6 -17.72 11.38 22.16
N VAL A 7 -17.34 10.15 22.55
CA VAL A 7 -16.95 9.80 23.92
C VAL A 7 -15.43 9.86 24.09
N ALA A 8 -14.93 9.90 25.34
CA ALA A 8 -13.50 9.92 25.68
C ALA A 8 -12.65 8.89 24.91
N ALA A 9 -13.18 7.67 24.68
CA ALA A 9 -12.49 6.63 23.91
C ALA A 9 -12.10 7.08 22.48
N HIS A 10 -12.89 7.95 21.83
CA HIS A 10 -12.59 8.47 20.49
C HIS A 10 -11.38 9.40 20.50
N TRP A 11 -11.25 10.24 21.53
CA TRP A 11 -10.11 11.13 21.70
C TRP A 11 -8.84 10.36 22.04
N VAL A 12 -8.96 9.35 22.90
CA VAL A 12 -7.85 8.44 23.23
C VAL A 12 -7.42 7.66 21.98
N TYR A 13 -8.37 7.22 21.15
CA TYR A 13 -8.08 6.57 19.87
C TYR A 13 -7.33 7.50 18.91
N LEU A 14 -7.83 8.73 18.72
CA LEU A 14 -7.20 9.73 17.85
C LEU A 14 -5.76 10.04 18.29
N LEU A 15 -5.55 10.25 19.59
CA LEU A 15 -4.22 10.49 20.14
C LEU A 15 -3.31 9.26 19.94
N GLY A 16 -3.83 8.06 20.21
CA GLY A 16 -3.10 6.80 19.98
C GLY A 16 -2.66 6.64 18.53
N VAL A 17 -3.55 6.92 17.57
CA VAL A 17 -3.23 6.90 16.13
C VAL A 17 -2.18 7.96 15.79
N ALA A 18 -2.29 9.19 16.32
CA ALA A 18 -1.31 10.23 16.08
C ALA A 18 0.09 9.85 16.60
N VAL A 19 0.18 9.23 17.78
CA VAL A 19 1.44 8.72 18.34
C VAL A 19 2.00 7.60 17.47
N ILE A 20 1.17 6.66 17.02
CA ILE A 20 1.57 5.60 16.09
C ILE A 20 2.17 6.20 14.82
N VAL A 21 1.48 7.15 14.17
CA VAL A 21 1.97 7.83 12.96
C VAL A 21 3.28 8.57 13.22
N LEU A 22 3.40 9.29 14.34
CA LEU A 22 4.63 9.99 14.70
C LEU A 22 5.80 9.01 14.90
N THR A 23 5.57 7.89 15.58
CA THR A 23 6.60 6.84 15.71
C THR A 23 7.01 6.23 14.38
N MET A 24 6.07 6.06 13.42
CA MET A 24 6.40 5.62 12.07
C MET A 24 7.27 6.64 11.33
N ILE A 25 6.97 7.94 11.46
CA ILE A 25 7.77 9.02 10.85
C ILE A 25 9.21 9.00 11.39
N TRP A 26 9.37 8.79 12.70
CA TRP A 26 10.68 8.64 13.34
C TRP A 26 11.34 7.28 13.12
N ARG A 27 10.73 6.39 12.32
CA ARG A 27 11.21 5.02 12.05
C ARG A 27 11.45 4.22 13.34
N ALA A 28 10.69 4.49 14.39
CA ALA A 28 10.75 3.83 15.68
C ALA A 28 9.82 2.60 15.73
N ASN A 29 9.97 1.76 16.76
CA ASN A 29 9.12 0.59 16.94
C ASN A 29 7.67 0.98 17.30
N VAL A 30 6.73 0.64 16.42
CA VAL A 30 5.31 0.98 16.52
C VAL A 30 4.52 0.04 17.45
N VAL A 31 5.08 -1.14 17.76
CA VAL A 31 4.38 -2.18 18.53
C VAL A 31 4.04 -1.73 19.94
N VAL A 32 4.98 -1.06 20.63
CA VAL A 32 4.74 -0.60 22.00
C VAL A 32 3.67 0.49 22.05
N PRO A 33 3.73 1.56 21.23
CA PRO A 33 2.65 2.54 21.12
C PRO A 33 1.29 1.93 20.79
N SER A 34 1.22 0.95 19.88
CA SER A 34 -0.07 0.38 19.46
C SER A 34 -0.71 -0.50 20.53
N VAL A 35 0.09 -1.26 21.29
CA VAL A 35 -0.39 -2.03 22.45
C VAL A 35 -0.93 -1.09 23.54
N ILE A 36 -0.19 -0.02 23.86
CA ILE A 36 -0.60 0.97 24.86
C ILE A 36 -1.88 1.68 24.41
N ALA A 37 -1.94 2.14 23.14
CA ALA A 37 -3.12 2.79 22.60
C ALA A 37 -4.35 1.88 22.65
N THR A 38 -4.21 0.60 22.27
CA THR A 38 -5.29 -0.39 22.34
C THR A 38 -5.80 -0.57 23.77
N LEU A 39 -4.89 -0.67 24.74
CA LEU A 39 -5.25 -0.78 26.16
C LEU A 39 -5.98 0.47 26.65
N LEU A 40 -5.47 1.67 26.35
CA LEU A 40 -6.07 2.92 26.81
C LEU A 40 -7.44 3.18 26.18
N VAL A 41 -7.62 2.87 24.89
CA VAL A 41 -8.92 2.96 24.21
C VAL A 41 -9.92 1.98 24.85
N ALA A 42 -9.51 0.73 25.04
CA ALA A 42 -10.36 -0.28 25.66
C ALA A 42 -10.72 0.07 27.11
N PHE A 43 -9.78 0.65 27.88
CA PHE A 43 -10.02 1.13 29.23
C PHE A 43 -11.01 2.30 29.25
N ALA A 44 -10.85 3.28 28.35
CA ALA A 44 -11.76 4.41 28.23
C ALA A 44 -13.17 4.01 27.77
N TRP A 45 -13.32 2.87 27.09
CA TRP A 45 -14.61 2.34 26.64
C TRP A 45 -15.29 1.44 27.68
N THR A 46 -14.52 0.54 28.32
CA THR A 46 -15.06 -0.49 29.22
C THR A 46 -15.05 -0.10 30.69
N HIS A 47 -14.28 0.93 31.07
CA HIS A 47 -14.02 1.35 32.45
C HIS A 47 -13.47 0.23 33.37
N SER A 48 -12.97 -0.87 32.81
CA SER A 48 -12.44 -2.01 33.55
C SER A 48 -10.99 -2.30 33.14
N PRO A 49 -10.03 -2.29 34.08
CA PRO A 49 -8.63 -2.56 33.76
C PRO A 49 -8.42 -4.02 33.29
N VAL A 50 -9.20 -4.96 33.83
CA VAL A 50 -9.14 -6.37 33.43
C VAL A 50 -9.65 -6.55 32.00
N ALA A 51 -10.76 -5.90 31.65
CA ALA A 51 -11.30 -5.95 30.28
C ALA A 51 -10.36 -5.27 29.27
N ALA A 52 -9.73 -4.15 29.66
CA ALA A 52 -8.76 -3.46 28.83
C ALA A 52 -7.53 -4.33 28.51
N LEU A 53 -7.00 -5.04 29.51
CA LEU A 53 -5.89 -5.96 29.31
C LEU A 53 -6.28 -7.13 28.39
N ALA A 54 -7.46 -7.73 28.62
CA ALA A 54 -7.99 -8.78 27.76
C ALA A 54 -8.18 -8.31 26.30
N SER A 55 -8.56 -7.04 26.10
CA SER A 55 -8.73 -6.44 24.77
C SER A 55 -7.43 -6.41 23.96
N VAL A 56 -6.25 -6.31 24.59
CA VAL A 56 -4.97 -6.35 23.87
C VAL A 56 -4.76 -7.73 23.21
N PHE A 57 -5.05 -8.81 23.93
CA PHE A 57 -4.96 -10.16 23.38
C PHE A 57 -6.04 -10.41 22.32
N ASN A 58 -7.27 -9.99 22.59
CA ASN A 58 -8.38 -10.12 21.65
C ASN A 58 -8.17 -9.28 20.37
N ALA A 59 -7.47 -8.15 20.46
CA ALA A 59 -7.11 -7.34 19.31
C ALA A 59 -6.24 -8.13 18.32
N SER A 60 -5.29 -8.95 18.80
CA SER A 60 -4.47 -9.82 17.94
C SER A 60 -5.31 -10.85 17.19
N PHE A 61 -6.26 -11.50 17.87
CA PHE A 61 -7.19 -12.44 17.21
C PHE A 61 -8.12 -11.73 16.21
N THR A 62 -8.56 -10.52 16.55
CA THR A 62 -9.38 -9.69 15.65
C THR A 62 -8.59 -9.32 14.40
N ALA A 63 -7.37 -8.81 14.56
CA ALA A 63 -6.48 -8.50 13.45
C ALA A 63 -6.20 -9.72 12.57
N ALA A 64 -5.96 -10.89 13.17
CA ALA A 64 -5.75 -12.13 12.44
C ALA A 64 -6.97 -12.51 11.58
N ARG A 65 -8.19 -12.38 12.11
CA ARG A 65 -9.43 -12.66 11.36
C ARG A 65 -9.66 -11.66 10.23
N GLU A 66 -9.45 -10.37 10.50
CA GLU A 66 -9.67 -9.29 9.54
C GLU A 66 -8.67 -9.34 8.38
N LEU A 67 -7.40 -9.67 8.66
CA LEU A 67 -6.32 -9.71 7.67
C LEU A 67 -6.19 -11.07 6.98
N PHE A 68 -6.87 -12.12 7.45
CA PHE A 68 -6.70 -13.48 6.91
C PHE A 68 -6.97 -13.55 5.41
N ASN A 69 -8.08 -12.94 4.96
CA ASN A 69 -8.43 -12.91 3.54
C ASN A 69 -7.35 -12.21 2.70
N ILE A 70 -6.73 -11.16 3.24
CA ILE A 70 -5.65 -10.42 2.61
C ILE A 70 -4.40 -11.30 2.48
N PHE A 71 -4.01 -11.98 3.57
CA PHE A 71 -2.88 -12.89 3.55
C PHE A 71 -3.09 -14.04 2.56
N LEU A 72 -4.30 -14.57 2.46
CA LEU A 72 -4.64 -15.60 1.49
C LEU A 72 -4.48 -15.11 0.04
N VAL A 73 -5.05 -13.93 -0.29
CA VAL A 73 -4.93 -13.34 -1.63
C VAL A 73 -3.46 -13.07 -1.98
N ILE A 74 -2.69 -12.47 -1.07
CA ILE A 74 -1.26 -12.20 -1.30
C ILE A 74 -0.48 -13.51 -1.46
N ALA A 75 -0.77 -14.55 -0.67
CA ALA A 75 -0.11 -15.84 -0.78
C ALA A 75 -0.38 -16.50 -2.13
N LEU A 76 -1.62 -16.49 -2.60
CA LEU A 76 -1.99 -17.02 -3.91
C LEU A 76 -1.36 -16.22 -5.06
N MET A 77 -1.39 -14.89 -5.00
CA MET A 77 -0.75 -14.04 -6.00
C MET A 77 0.77 -14.21 -6.03
N THR A 78 1.39 -14.35 -4.86
CA THR A 78 2.83 -14.61 -4.74
C THR A 78 3.18 -16.00 -5.30
N ALA A 79 2.36 -17.02 -5.03
CA ALA A 79 2.52 -18.35 -5.60
C ALA A 79 2.38 -18.35 -7.13
N LEU A 80 1.38 -17.64 -7.66
CA LEU A 80 1.20 -17.44 -9.10
C LEU A 80 2.42 -16.77 -9.74
N LEU A 81 2.91 -15.68 -9.15
CA LEU A 81 4.11 -14.99 -9.63
C LEU A 81 5.35 -15.86 -9.57
N ASN A 82 5.51 -16.67 -8.52
CA ASN A 82 6.61 -17.62 -8.42
C ASN A 82 6.51 -18.76 -9.45
N ALA A 83 5.30 -19.23 -9.78
CA ALA A 83 5.10 -20.18 -10.87
C ALA A 83 5.45 -19.57 -12.24
N LEU A 84 5.06 -18.31 -12.48
CA LEU A 84 5.41 -17.59 -13.71
C LEU A 84 6.92 -17.35 -13.86
N LYS A 85 7.63 -17.11 -12.74
CA LYS A 85 9.10 -16.99 -12.70
C LYS A 85 9.82 -18.23 -13.21
N VAL A 86 9.32 -19.43 -12.87
CA VAL A 86 9.91 -20.70 -13.36
C VAL A 86 9.88 -20.77 -14.89
N LEU A 87 8.83 -20.22 -15.50
CA LEU A 87 8.68 -20.14 -16.96
C LEU A 87 9.41 -18.95 -17.58
N ARG A 88 9.99 -18.06 -16.76
CA ARG A 88 10.53 -16.74 -17.14
C ARG A 88 9.52 -15.87 -17.90
N SER A 89 8.23 -16.16 -17.73
CA SER A 89 7.15 -15.47 -18.45
C SER A 89 6.99 -14.03 -17.95
N ASP A 90 7.18 -13.84 -16.65
CA ASP A 90 7.21 -12.55 -15.97
C ASP A 90 8.30 -11.61 -16.53
N ILE A 91 9.48 -12.15 -16.86
CA ILE A 91 10.56 -11.41 -17.51
C ILE A 91 10.23 -11.13 -18.98
N ARG A 92 9.81 -12.15 -19.73
CA ARG A 92 9.47 -12.00 -21.16
C ARG A 92 8.31 -11.04 -21.40
N MET A 93 7.40 -10.90 -20.43
CA MET A 93 6.27 -9.96 -20.49
C MET A 93 6.74 -8.50 -20.47
N VAL A 94 7.84 -8.19 -19.77
CA VAL A 94 8.32 -6.82 -19.61
C VAL A 94 9.48 -6.48 -20.54
N GLU A 95 10.22 -7.47 -21.00
CA GLU A 95 11.40 -7.29 -21.87
C GLU A 95 11.17 -6.47 -23.15
N PRO A 96 10.03 -6.55 -23.87
CA PRO A 96 9.79 -5.79 -25.09
C PRO A 96 9.88 -4.27 -24.89
N PHE A 97 9.53 -3.79 -23.69
CA PHE A 97 9.52 -2.36 -23.38
C PHE A 97 10.91 -1.74 -23.34
N ARG A 98 11.97 -2.54 -23.23
CA ARG A 98 13.36 -2.07 -23.34
C ARG A 98 13.60 -1.35 -24.68
N SER A 99 12.97 -1.81 -25.76
CA SER A 99 13.12 -1.22 -27.10
C SER A 99 12.58 0.21 -27.22
N VAL A 100 11.68 0.61 -26.32
CA VAL A 100 11.03 1.94 -26.32
C VAL A 100 11.86 2.95 -25.51
N MET A 101 12.76 2.47 -24.65
CA MET A 101 13.63 3.29 -23.80
C MET A 101 14.85 3.82 -24.58
N LYS A 102 14.61 4.82 -25.44
CA LYS A 102 15.66 5.42 -26.28
C LYS A 102 16.43 6.57 -25.61
N THR A 103 15.85 7.20 -24.60
CA THR A 103 16.43 8.36 -23.89
C THR A 103 16.09 8.27 -22.41
N GLY A 104 16.84 8.96 -21.55
CA GLY A 104 16.56 9.00 -20.11
C GLY A 104 15.15 9.50 -19.79
N HIS A 105 14.65 10.50 -20.55
CA HIS A 105 13.31 11.04 -20.38
C HIS A 105 12.22 10.03 -20.75
N THR A 106 12.34 9.39 -21.92
CA THR A 106 11.37 8.36 -22.31
C THR A 106 11.45 7.15 -21.38
N ALA A 107 12.64 6.78 -20.92
CA ALA A 107 12.83 5.72 -19.95
C ALA A 107 12.13 6.01 -18.62
N TYR A 108 12.20 7.24 -18.09
CA TYR A 108 11.51 7.63 -16.85
C TYR A 108 10.01 7.35 -16.91
N PHE A 109 9.32 7.87 -17.94
CA PHE A 109 7.87 7.72 -18.08
C PHE A 109 7.45 6.28 -18.41
N VAL A 110 8.21 5.59 -19.25
CA VAL A 110 7.93 4.18 -19.58
C VAL A 110 8.08 3.30 -18.34
N LEU A 111 9.13 3.51 -17.54
CA LEU A 111 9.37 2.79 -16.30
C LEU A 111 8.23 3.02 -15.29
N ALA A 112 7.81 4.28 -15.10
CA ALA A 112 6.68 4.62 -14.22
C ALA A 112 5.37 3.96 -14.71
N ALA A 113 5.03 4.10 -15.99
CA ALA A 113 3.80 3.55 -16.54
C ALA A 113 3.73 2.02 -16.44
N ILE A 114 4.82 1.33 -16.79
CA ILE A 114 4.88 -0.14 -16.71
C ILE A 114 4.83 -0.59 -15.26
N THR A 115 5.58 0.08 -14.37
CA THR A 115 5.55 -0.26 -12.95
C THR A 115 4.14 -0.12 -12.39
N TYR A 116 3.46 0.97 -12.71
CA TYR A 116 2.08 1.20 -12.28
C TYR A 116 1.14 0.10 -12.78
N VAL A 117 1.11 -0.14 -14.09
CA VAL A 117 0.21 -1.13 -14.70
C VAL A 117 0.48 -2.53 -14.15
N ILE A 118 1.73 -2.98 -14.12
CA ILE A 118 2.07 -4.31 -13.60
C ILE A 118 1.72 -4.41 -12.12
N SER A 119 1.98 -3.36 -11.34
CA SER A 119 1.70 -3.37 -9.89
C SER A 119 0.21 -3.38 -9.56
N LEU A 120 -0.68 -2.97 -10.49
CA LEU A 120 -2.12 -3.11 -10.31
C LEU A 120 -2.54 -4.59 -10.34
N PHE A 121 -1.95 -5.40 -11.21
CA PHE A 121 -2.32 -6.82 -11.38
C PHE A 121 -1.51 -7.76 -10.50
N PHE A 122 -0.22 -7.49 -10.38
CA PHE A 122 0.72 -8.26 -9.59
C PHE A 122 1.09 -7.37 -8.42
N TRP A 123 0.51 -7.63 -7.24
CA TRP A 123 0.70 -6.85 -6.02
C TRP A 123 2.08 -6.15 -5.94
N PRO A 124 2.19 -4.88 -5.52
CA PRO A 124 3.43 -4.10 -5.66
C PRO A 124 4.68 -4.77 -5.07
N THR A 125 4.55 -5.51 -3.97
CA THR A 125 5.66 -6.20 -3.29
C THR A 125 6.45 -7.14 -4.21
N PRO A 126 5.82 -8.05 -4.98
CA PRO A 126 6.52 -8.84 -6.00
C PRO A 126 6.72 -8.15 -7.35
N ALA A 127 5.86 -7.21 -7.78
CA ALA A 127 6.00 -6.55 -9.08
C ALA A 127 7.18 -5.57 -9.16
N VAL A 128 7.39 -4.75 -8.13
CA VAL A 128 8.44 -3.73 -8.12
C VAL A 128 9.84 -4.34 -8.29
N PRO A 129 10.23 -5.41 -7.56
CA PRO A 129 11.51 -6.09 -7.78
C PRO A 129 11.66 -6.66 -9.19
N LEU A 130 10.60 -7.20 -9.78
CA LEU A 130 10.61 -7.72 -11.16
C LEU A 130 10.93 -6.60 -12.16
N VAL A 131 10.18 -5.50 -12.11
CA VAL A 131 10.40 -4.37 -13.02
C VAL A 131 11.78 -3.76 -12.80
N SER A 132 12.19 -3.60 -11.55
CA SER A 132 13.54 -3.10 -11.20
C SER A 132 14.64 -4.02 -11.74
N ALA A 133 14.50 -5.34 -11.63
CA ALA A 133 15.52 -6.27 -12.09
C ALA A 133 15.67 -6.30 -13.62
N VAL A 134 14.58 -6.10 -14.36
CA VAL A 134 14.56 -6.27 -15.82
C VAL A 134 14.68 -4.94 -16.57
N LEU A 135 13.95 -3.90 -16.15
CA LEU A 135 13.81 -2.65 -16.91
C LEU A 135 14.70 -1.52 -16.41
N LEU A 136 15.00 -1.45 -15.11
CA LEU A 136 15.87 -0.38 -14.59
C LEU A 136 17.28 -0.37 -15.23
N PRO A 137 17.96 -1.51 -15.48
CA PRO A 137 19.25 -1.50 -16.17
C PRO A 137 19.15 -0.94 -17.59
N ALA A 138 18.06 -1.23 -18.31
CA ALA A 138 17.83 -0.69 -19.66
C ALA A 138 17.54 0.81 -19.62
N ALA A 139 16.79 1.28 -18.62
CA ALA A 139 16.54 2.70 -18.41
C ALA A 139 17.83 3.48 -18.10
N ILE A 140 18.71 2.90 -17.27
CA ILE A 140 20.02 3.48 -16.97
C ILE A 140 20.90 3.52 -18.22
N ALA A 141 20.92 2.44 -19.02
CA ALA A 141 21.64 2.41 -20.30
C ALA A 141 21.11 3.45 -21.31
N ALA A 142 19.83 3.80 -21.24
CA ALA A 142 19.22 4.87 -22.04
C ALA A 142 19.52 6.29 -21.53
N GLY A 143 20.24 6.43 -20.41
CA GLY A 143 20.67 7.72 -19.83
C GLY A 143 19.85 8.21 -18.64
N LEU A 144 18.96 7.39 -18.07
CA LEU A 144 18.25 7.75 -16.83
C LEU A 144 19.18 7.57 -15.62
N SER A 145 19.14 8.51 -14.66
CA SER A 145 19.88 8.33 -13.40
C SER A 145 19.30 7.16 -12.60
N PRO A 146 20.13 6.32 -11.94
CA PRO A 146 19.63 5.20 -11.12
C PRO A 146 18.63 5.65 -10.05
N LEU A 147 18.87 6.82 -9.44
CA LEU A 147 17.98 7.40 -8.45
C LEU A 147 16.64 7.83 -9.05
N GLY A 148 16.64 8.49 -10.21
CA GLY A 148 15.41 8.88 -10.90
C GLY A 148 14.55 7.67 -11.28
N GLY A 149 15.18 6.59 -11.73
CA GLY A 149 14.51 5.32 -11.98
C GLY A 149 13.93 4.69 -10.71
N ALA A 150 14.69 4.66 -9.60
CA ALA A 150 14.21 4.15 -8.32
C ALA A 150 13.01 4.95 -7.78
N ILE A 151 13.05 6.29 -7.90
CA ILE A 151 11.95 7.17 -7.50
C ILE A 151 10.71 6.91 -8.35
N ALA A 152 10.85 6.84 -9.68
CA ALA A 152 9.73 6.54 -10.58
C ALA A 152 9.05 5.20 -10.25
N ILE A 153 9.84 4.16 -10.00
CA ILE A 153 9.34 2.84 -9.61
C ILE A 153 8.63 2.91 -8.24
N ALA A 154 9.23 3.58 -7.26
CA ALA A 154 8.66 3.67 -5.91
C ALA A 154 7.32 4.42 -5.90
N ILE A 155 7.25 5.54 -6.63
CA ILE A 155 6.01 6.32 -6.78
C ILE A 155 4.96 5.50 -7.51
N ALA A 156 5.29 4.89 -8.65
CA ALA A 156 4.31 4.17 -9.46
C ALA A 156 3.82 2.86 -8.79
N GLY A 157 4.73 2.10 -8.18
CA GLY A 157 4.42 0.81 -7.55
C GLY A 157 3.82 0.96 -6.17
N GLN A 158 4.65 1.26 -5.16
CA GLN A 158 4.18 1.35 -3.77
C GLN A 158 3.36 2.61 -3.48
N GLY A 159 3.58 3.71 -4.20
CA GLY A 159 2.80 4.94 -4.03
C GLY A 159 1.42 4.83 -4.69
N MET A 160 1.38 4.72 -6.01
CA MET A 160 0.17 4.83 -6.81
C MET A 160 -0.63 3.53 -6.86
N ALA A 161 -0.02 2.43 -7.31
CA ALA A 161 -0.75 1.18 -7.48
C ALA A 161 -1.26 0.64 -6.15
N LEU A 162 -0.44 0.65 -5.09
CA LEU A 162 -0.86 0.18 -3.75
C LEU A 162 -1.95 1.05 -3.11
N SER A 163 -1.89 2.38 -3.27
CA SER A 163 -2.87 3.28 -2.63
C SER A 163 -4.26 3.14 -3.26
N SER A 164 -4.33 2.90 -4.56
CA SER A 164 -5.60 2.63 -5.25
C SER A 164 -6.08 1.20 -5.05
N ASP A 165 -5.15 0.24 -5.17
CA ASP A 165 -5.40 -1.21 -5.15
C ASP A 165 -6.67 -1.59 -5.93
N TYR A 166 -6.79 -1.04 -7.14
CA TYR A 166 -8.06 -1.02 -7.87
C TYR A 166 -8.47 -2.38 -8.44
N VAL A 167 -7.50 -3.21 -8.85
CA VAL A 167 -7.77 -4.52 -9.47
C VAL A 167 -7.91 -5.62 -8.41
N ILE A 168 -7.03 -5.64 -7.40
CA ILE A 168 -7.05 -6.68 -6.37
C ILE A 168 -8.08 -6.33 -5.28
N GLY A 169 -8.30 -5.05 -5.00
CA GLY A 169 -9.47 -4.55 -4.26
C GLY A 169 -9.43 -4.81 -2.75
N VAL A 170 -8.25 -5.14 -2.22
CA VAL A 170 -8.09 -5.46 -0.80
C VAL A 170 -8.12 -4.20 0.07
N ALA A 171 -7.36 -3.16 -0.28
CA ALA A 171 -7.30 -1.91 0.47
C ALA A 171 -8.66 -1.16 0.46
N PRO A 172 -9.36 -1.05 -0.69
CA PRO A 172 -10.73 -0.55 -0.72
C PRO A 172 -11.70 -1.39 0.12
N GLY A 173 -11.54 -2.72 0.13
CA GLY A 173 -12.38 -3.62 0.91
C GLY A 173 -12.31 -3.38 2.42
N ILE A 174 -11.10 -3.30 2.98
CA ILE A 174 -10.93 -3.01 4.42
C ILE A 174 -11.37 -1.60 4.78
N SER A 175 -11.14 -0.63 3.88
CA SER A 175 -11.52 0.77 4.10
C SER A 175 -13.03 0.95 4.09
N ALA A 176 -13.73 0.30 3.15
CA ALA A 176 -15.19 0.29 3.10
C ALA A 176 -15.79 -0.39 4.35
N LYS A 177 -15.23 -1.52 4.77
CA LYS A 177 -15.66 -2.21 5.99
C LYS A 177 -15.51 -1.33 7.24
N ALA A 178 -14.39 -0.60 7.35
CA ALA A 178 -14.16 0.35 8.44
C ALA A 178 -15.10 1.56 8.40
N ALA A 179 -15.47 2.01 7.20
CA ALA A 179 -16.41 3.12 7.00
C ALA A 179 -17.90 2.75 7.24
N GLY A 180 -18.21 1.44 7.31
CA GLY A 180 -19.52 0.91 7.65
C GLY A 180 -20.34 0.43 6.45
N ALA A 181 -21.47 -0.25 6.72
CA ALA A 181 -22.25 -1.00 5.72
C ALA A 181 -22.84 -0.16 4.56
N ALA A 182 -22.87 1.16 4.68
CA ALA A 182 -23.37 2.05 3.64
C ALA A 182 -22.32 2.39 2.56
N VAL A 183 -21.03 2.08 2.80
CA VAL A 183 -19.95 2.41 1.87
C VAL A 183 -19.56 1.17 1.07
N SER A 184 -19.65 1.26 -0.25
CA SER A 184 -19.23 0.16 -1.13
C SER A 184 -17.72 0.18 -1.36
N ALA A 185 -17.10 -1.00 -1.42
CA ALA A 185 -15.67 -1.14 -1.75
C ALA A 185 -15.35 -0.58 -3.15
N ALA A 186 -16.27 -0.72 -4.11
CA ALA A 186 -16.13 -0.17 -5.45
C ALA A 186 -16.03 1.37 -5.42
N THR A 187 -16.91 2.03 -4.67
CA THR A 187 -16.86 3.49 -4.52
C THR A 187 -15.55 3.94 -3.88
N VAL A 188 -15.03 3.21 -2.89
CA VAL A 188 -13.72 3.53 -2.30
C VAL A 188 -12.60 3.34 -3.32
N ALA A 189 -12.64 2.25 -4.10
CA ALA A 189 -11.66 1.96 -5.14
C ALA A 189 -11.64 3.07 -6.22
N ASP A 190 -12.79 3.50 -6.72
CA ASP A 190 -12.92 4.57 -7.72
C ASP A 190 -12.28 5.88 -7.21
N ARG A 191 -12.59 6.25 -5.96
CA ARG A 191 -12.06 7.47 -5.36
C ARG A 191 -10.56 7.36 -5.10
N ALA A 192 -10.10 6.22 -4.59
CA ALA A 192 -8.69 5.96 -4.34
C ALA A 192 -7.88 5.94 -5.65
N LEU A 193 -8.44 5.41 -6.74
CA LEU A 193 -7.82 5.44 -8.07
C LEU A 193 -7.63 6.88 -8.56
N VAL A 194 -8.67 7.71 -8.49
CA VAL A 194 -8.57 9.13 -8.89
C VAL A 194 -7.54 9.88 -8.06
N LEU A 195 -7.56 9.70 -6.73
CA LEU A 195 -6.58 10.32 -5.83
C LEU A 195 -5.15 9.85 -6.14
N SER A 196 -4.97 8.55 -6.36
CA SER A 196 -3.68 7.96 -6.74
C SER A 196 -3.14 8.54 -8.04
N LEU A 197 -3.98 8.71 -9.07
CA LEU A 197 -3.57 9.30 -10.34
C LEU A 197 -3.19 10.78 -10.20
N ILE A 198 -3.95 11.56 -9.41
CA ILE A 198 -3.66 12.98 -9.18
C ILE A 198 -2.36 13.14 -8.38
N THR A 199 -2.28 12.51 -7.20
CA THR A 199 -1.11 12.61 -6.33
C THR A 199 0.12 12.01 -6.99
N GLY A 200 -0.04 10.88 -7.67
CA GLY A 200 1.01 10.21 -8.42
C GLY A 200 1.52 11.01 -9.60
N GLY A 201 0.62 11.61 -10.38
CA GLY A 201 0.99 12.49 -11.49
C GLY A 201 1.79 13.71 -11.01
N ILE A 202 1.37 14.33 -9.91
CA ILE A 202 2.11 15.44 -9.28
C ILE A 202 3.47 14.95 -8.78
N ALA A 203 3.53 13.81 -8.09
CA ALA A 203 4.79 13.29 -7.56
C ALA A 203 5.78 12.91 -8.66
N LEU A 204 5.33 12.25 -9.74
CA LEU A 204 6.15 11.89 -10.89
C LEU A 204 6.66 13.13 -11.63
N THR A 205 5.81 14.16 -11.79
CA THR A 205 6.25 15.40 -12.44
C THR A 205 7.27 16.15 -11.60
N LEU A 206 7.06 16.29 -10.29
CA LEU A 206 8.04 16.90 -9.39
C LEU A 206 9.37 16.12 -9.38
N ALA A 207 9.31 14.80 -9.30
CA ALA A 207 10.50 13.94 -9.33
C ALA A 207 11.23 13.96 -10.68
N TYR A 208 10.56 14.29 -11.78
CA TYR A 208 11.19 14.44 -13.08
C TYR A 208 11.99 15.75 -13.19
N PHE A 209 11.57 16.81 -12.49
CA PHE A 209 12.23 18.11 -12.49
C PHE A 209 13.27 18.32 -11.37
N SER A 210 13.35 17.39 -10.41
CA SER A 210 14.35 17.38 -9.34
C SER A 210 15.66 16.73 -9.77
#